data_AF-A0AAD5KAF3-F1
#
_entry.id   AF-A0AAD5KAF3-F1
#
_cell.length_a   1.000
_cell.length_b   1.000
_cell.length_c   1.000
_cell.angle_alpha   90.00
_cell.angle_beta   90.00
_cell.angle_gamma   90.00
#
_symmetry.space_group_name_H-M   'P 1'
#
loop_
_entity.id
_entity.type
_entity.pdbx_description
1 polymer ?
#
loop_
_entity_poly.entity_id
_entity_poly.type
_entity_poly.pdbx_seq_one_letter_code
_entity_poly.pdbx_strand_id
1 'polypeptide(L)'
;MDLKPPEIVIPHGNDGLDDNNNIGFNNKEPTVVETIPVIPLGKAVHTLLHVKEEVFQQAIVKSSNRDSPIVRALYSIDDYLNSSRFADVYDPLKDQFLKPKSSQAKPALRLARYLLMDSQHKNNFRAFFKTHELQSDDKRRHLAGVILLESVVDMESIMEFIPDLVHLVQLYGDKPTLTACISCDIVIAYSKNTLLPKESTKNNTGSMIQVIGDQDEDWDGIDDTWGYVKDVFSFMEKWYPFDPIAISAWKELERFIEAAQNAILNGDLYQRINKAWNILTNVLTSKNIVSKKTLSIKKQLSCLEQESDDPLVQYISIITVALLQKSQWINNAEGLLSPEERDIKQRISDGLTKMMKQKMPSPFKSCGTMTLCQVILHAPHLIVHNPEIEVPASLAREMIKMALTDNISLDQLPRSIIFSNETIQILLHDIVGASNGKAADILNDIIGKLEQDADTSMDTTQFSAPLVDELLKYVTKNDLACKVLIRMMDIAV
;
A
#
# COMPACT_ATOMS: atom_id res chain seq x y z
N MET A 1 17.14 -24.66 -62.05
CA MET A 1 18.04 -25.71 -61.53
C MET A 1 17.17 -26.68 -60.77
N ASP A 2 16.69 -27.68 -61.51
CA ASP A 2 16.00 -28.86 -61.01
C ASP A 2 17.01 -29.82 -60.38
N LEU A 3 16.76 -30.27 -59.15
CA LEU A 3 17.32 -31.51 -58.65
C LEU A 3 16.25 -32.31 -57.91
N LYS A 4 16.04 -33.51 -58.48
CA LYS A 4 15.16 -34.61 -58.06
C LYS A 4 15.47 -35.14 -56.65
N PRO A 5 14.49 -35.79 -56.00
CA PRO A 5 14.68 -36.52 -54.75
C PRO A 5 15.42 -37.86 -54.94
N PRO A 6 16.11 -38.38 -53.92
CA PRO A 6 16.79 -39.67 -53.99
C PRO A 6 15.81 -40.85 -53.79
N GLU A 7 16.00 -41.87 -54.64
CA GLU A 7 15.39 -43.19 -54.60
C GLU A 7 15.84 -44.00 -53.37
N ILE A 8 14.91 -44.66 -52.70
CA ILE A 8 15.19 -45.69 -51.69
C ILE A 8 15.07 -47.07 -52.35
N VAL A 9 16.17 -47.81 -52.26
CA VAL A 9 16.38 -49.16 -52.79
C VAL A 9 15.67 -50.20 -51.92
N ILE A 10 14.94 -51.12 -52.56
CA ILE A 10 14.42 -52.36 -51.96
C ILE A 10 15.46 -53.47 -52.15
N PRO A 11 15.76 -54.27 -51.12
CA PRO A 11 16.28 -55.62 -51.32
C PRO A 11 15.21 -56.68 -51.04
N HIS A 12 15.10 -57.62 -51.98
CA HIS A 12 14.33 -58.86 -51.88
C HIS A 12 14.89 -59.81 -50.82
N GLY A 13 14.02 -60.70 -50.34
CA GLY A 13 14.24 -61.59 -49.21
C GLY A 13 15.27 -62.69 -49.43
N ASN A 14 15.58 -63.39 -48.34
CA ASN A 14 15.85 -64.81 -48.43
C ASN A 14 15.39 -65.52 -47.15
N ASP A 15 14.83 -66.70 -47.37
CA ASP A 15 14.09 -67.54 -46.46
C ASP A 15 14.96 -68.22 -45.39
N GLY A 16 14.32 -68.54 -44.26
CA GLY A 16 14.88 -69.39 -43.21
C GLY A 16 13.80 -69.78 -42.20
N LEU A 17 13.20 -70.96 -42.44
CA LEU A 17 12.23 -71.66 -41.59
C LEU A 17 12.80 -71.91 -40.17
N ASP A 18 11.95 -71.77 -39.15
CA ASP A 18 11.59 -72.91 -38.28
C ASP A 18 10.45 -72.56 -37.31
N ASP A 19 9.61 -73.57 -37.12
CA ASP A 19 8.33 -73.59 -36.44
C ASP A 19 8.39 -73.24 -34.94
N ASN A 20 7.40 -72.47 -34.45
CA ASN A 20 6.50 -73.01 -33.44
C ASN A 20 5.26 -72.14 -33.19
N ASN A 21 4.12 -72.82 -33.28
CA ASN A 21 2.78 -72.36 -32.97
C ASN A 21 2.69 -71.74 -31.57
N ASN A 22 2.17 -70.51 -31.49
CA ASN A 22 1.21 -70.21 -30.43
C ASN A 22 0.10 -69.31 -30.95
N ILE A 23 -1.10 -69.87 -30.91
CA ILE A 23 -2.36 -69.26 -31.33
C ILE A 23 -2.68 -68.12 -30.35
N GLY A 24 -2.80 -66.92 -30.89
CA GLY A 24 -3.32 -65.75 -30.17
C GLY A 24 -3.88 -64.76 -31.18
N PHE A 25 -5.17 -64.88 -31.47
CA PHE A 25 -5.94 -63.83 -32.14
C PHE A 25 -5.88 -62.56 -31.28
N ASN A 26 -4.88 -61.71 -31.47
CA ASN A 26 -4.96 -60.32 -31.04
C ASN A 26 -5.73 -59.56 -32.11
N ASN A 27 -7.06 -59.64 -31.99
CA ASN A 27 -7.93 -58.57 -32.44
C ASN A 27 -7.37 -57.27 -31.85
N LYS A 28 -6.77 -56.42 -32.69
CA LYS A 28 -6.59 -55.01 -32.36
C LYS A 28 -8.00 -54.43 -32.28
N GLU A 29 -8.59 -54.48 -31.09
CA GLU A 29 -9.73 -53.65 -30.77
C GLU A 29 -9.35 -52.20 -31.12
N PRO A 30 -10.13 -51.50 -31.95
CA PRO A 30 -9.91 -50.07 -32.13
C PRO A 30 -10.05 -49.44 -30.74
N THR A 31 -9.02 -48.72 -30.31
CA THR A 31 -9.06 -47.93 -29.08
C THR A 31 -10.17 -46.91 -29.27
N VAL A 32 -11.37 -47.23 -28.78
CA VAL A 32 -12.51 -46.32 -28.77
C VAL A 32 -12.09 -45.17 -27.88
N VAL A 33 -11.72 -44.04 -28.49
CA VAL A 33 -11.65 -42.78 -27.79
C VAL A 33 -13.08 -42.50 -27.35
N GLU A 34 -13.41 -42.81 -26.09
CA GLU A 34 -14.69 -42.41 -25.50
C GLU A 34 -14.82 -40.89 -25.60
N THR A 35 -15.53 -40.44 -26.63
CA THR A 35 -15.91 -39.04 -26.81
C THR A 35 -16.94 -38.72 -25.74
N ILE A 36 -16.57 -37.85 -24.80
CA ILE A 36 -17.50 -37.35 -23.78
C ILE A 36 -18.63 -36.60 -24.52
N PRO A 37 -19.90 -36.96 -24.33
CA PRO A 37 -20.99 -36.34 -25.07
C PRO A 37 -21.11 -34.86 -24.70
N VAL A 38 -20.92 -33.99 -25.70
CA VAL A 38 -21.01 -32.53 -25.56
C VAL A 38 -22.48 -32.13 -25.39
N ILE A 39 -22.79 -31.45 -24.29
CA ILE A 39 -24.12 -30.89 -24.05
C ILE A 39 -24.21 -29.46 -24.59
N PRO A 40 -25.40 -28.98 -24.99
CA PRO A 40 -25.56 -27.60 -25.47
C PRO A 40 -25.04 -26.56 -24.48
N LEU A 41 -24.35 -25.53 -24.96
CA LEU A 41 -23.68 -24.51 -24.14
C LEU A 41 -24.58 -23.93 -23.05
N GLY A 42 -25.81 -23.55 -23.40
CA GLY A 42 -26.77 -23.01 -22.42
C GLY A 42 -27.09 -23.98 -21.27
N LYS A 43 -27.18 -25.29 -21.55
CA LYS A 43 -27.36 -26.33 -20.53
C LYS A 43 -26.09 -26.55 -19.70
N ALA A 44 -24.92 -26.48 -20.32
CA ALA A 44 -23.64 -26.56 -19.62
C ALA A 44 -23.50 -25.40 -18.61
N VAL A 45 -23.65 -24.16 -19.06
CA VAL A 45 -23.58 -22.96 -18.22
C VAL A 45 -24.63 -23.02 -17.11
N HIS A 46 -25.89 -23.35 -17.43
CA HIS A 46 -26.93 -23.50 -16.42
C HIS A 46 -26.58 -24.54 -15.35
N THR A 47 -26.01 -25.68 -15.74
CA THR A 47 -25.59 -26.74 -14.81
C THR A 47 -24.50 -26.26 -13.85
N LEU A 48 -23.52 -25.51 -14.35
CA LEU A 48 -22.41 -24.98 -13.55
C LEU A 48 -22.80 -23.79 -12.64
N LEU A 49 -23.85 -23.07 -13.00
CA LEU A 49 -24.41 -22.01 -12.15
C LEU A 49 -25.21 -22.58 -10.95
N HIS A 50 -25.81 -23.75 -11.09
CA HIS A 50 -26.68 -24.34 -10.05
C HIS A 50 -25.99 -25.41 -9.18
N VAL A 51 -24.70 -25.65 -9.39
CA VAL A 51 -23.93 -26.61 -8.58
C VAL A 51 -23.33 -25.97 -7.33
N LYS A 52 -23.30 -26.74 -6.23
CA LYS A 52 -22.59 -26.37 -5.00
C LYS A 52 -21.10 -26.15 -5.27
N GLU A 53 -20.49 -25.22 -4.56
CA GLU A 53 -19.08 -24.85 -4.73
C GLU A 53 -18.13 -26.02 -4.54
N GLU A 54 -18.32 -26.81 -3.49
CA GLU A 54 -17.48 -27.99 -3.21
C GLU A 54 -17.48 -28.98 -4.37
N VAL A 55 -18.64 -29.21 -4.99
CA VAL A 55 -18.80 -30.15 -6.11
C VAL A 55 -18.15 -29.59 -7.38
N PHE A 56 -18.26 -28.27 -7.60
CA PHE A 56 -17.56 -27.59 -8.68
C PHE A 56 -16.04 -27.70 -8.54
N GLN A 57 -15.50 -27.41 -7.35
CA GLN A 57 -14.07 -27.51 -7.07
C GLN A 57 -13.55 -28.95 -7.21
N GLN A 58 -14.31 -29.93 -6.72
CA GLN A 58 -13.96 -31.34 -6.91
C GLN A 58 -13.93 -31.74 -8.39
N ALA A 59 -14.84 -31.21 -9.22
CA ALA A 59 -14.86 -31.49 -10.65
C ALA A 59 -13.65 -30.91 -11.40
N ILE A 60 -13.13 -29.76 -10.97
CA ILE A 60 -11.91 -29.17 -11.50
C ILE A 60 -10.68 -30.05 -11.18
N VAL A 61 -10.57 -30.51 -9.93
CA VAL A 61 -9.40 -31.29 -9.46
C VAL A 61 -9.44 -32.75 -9.89
N LYS A 62 -10.62 -33.37 -9.93
CA LYS A 62 -10.83 -34.81 -10.20
C LYS A 62 -11.46 -35.02 -11.58
N SER A 63 -10.80 -34.53 -12.62
CA SER A 63 -11.23 -34.63 -14.02
C SER A 63 -11.32 -36.07 -14.57
N SER A 64 -10.93 -37.09 -13.79
CA SER A 64 -10.97 -38.50 -14.19
C SER A 64 -12.36 -39.14 -14.13
N ASN A 65 -13.33 -38.56 -13.41
CA ASN A 65 -14.69 -39.10 -13.36
C ASN A 65 -15.57 -38.49 -14.46
N ARG A 66 -15.43 -39.03 -15.68
CA ARG A 66 -16.11 -38.57 -16.91
C ARG A 66 -17.64 -38.71 -16.90
N ASP A 67 -18.19 -39.42 -15.92
CA ASP A 67 -19.64 -39.58 -15.75
C ASP A 67 -20.31 -38.49 -14.93
N SER A 68 -19.52 -37.65 -14.24
CA SER A 68 -20.07 -36.51 -13.51
C SER A 68 -20.70 -35.49 -14.47
N PRO A 69 -21.98 -35.11 -14.28
CA PRO A 69 -22.63 -34.08 -15.09
C PRO A 69 -21.89 -32.74 -15.09
N ILE A 70 -21.17 -32.44 -14.00
CA ILE A 70 -20.38 -31.23 -13.85
C ILE A 70 -19.10 -31.29 -14.69
N VAL A 71 -18.42 -32.44 -14.71
CA VAL A 71 -17.23 -32.66 -15.56
C VAL A 71 -17.63 -32.61 -17.03
N ARG A 72 -18.76 -33.20 -17.41
CA ARG A 72 -19.30 -33.11 -18.79
C ARG A 72 -19.66 -31.68 -19.18
N ALA A 73 -20.23 -30.90 -18.25
CA ALA A 73 -20.55 -29.50 -18.50
C ALA A 73 -19.29 -28.63 -18.67
N LEU A 74 -18.25 -28.84 -17.84
CA LEU A 74 -16.95 -28.17 -17.99
C LEU A 74 -16.32 -28.53 -19.35
N TYR A 75 -16.26 -29.82 -19.68
CA TYR A 75 -15.74 -30.29 -20.97
C TYR A 75 -16.50 -29.69 -22.16
N SER A 76 -17.82 -29.53 -22.06
CA SER A 76 -18.63 -28.95 -23.14
C SER A 76 -18.36 -27.45 -23.33
N ILE A 77 -18.08 -26.72 -22.24
CA ILE A 77 -17.64 -25.31 -22.35
C ILE A 77 -16.24 -25.26 -22.96
N ASP A 78 -15.33 -26.09 -22.48
CA ASP A 78 -13.97 -26.18 -22.97
C ASP A 78 -13.89 -26.53 -24.46
N ASP A 79 -14.71 -27.47 -24.93
CA ASP A 79 -14.83 -27.81 -26.35
C ASP A 79 -15.38 -26.64 -27.18
N TYR A 80 -16.40 -25.96 -26.67
CA TYR A 80 -16.97 -24.77 -27.31
C TYR A 80 -15.93 -23.64 -27.46
N LEU A 81 -15.12 -23.43 -26.43
CA LEU A 81 -14.08 -22.39 -26.39
C LEU A 81 -12.89 -22.69 -27.31
N ASN A 82 -12.77 -23.89 -27.89
CA ASN A 82 -11.82 -24.15 -28.98
C ASN A 82 -12.05 -23.22 -30.19
N SER A 83 -13.27 -22.70 -30.36
CA SER A 83 -13.60 -21.72 -31.39
C SER A 83 -13.27 -20.26 -30.99
N SER A 84 -12.62 -20.03 -29.84
CA SER A 84 -12.29 -18.71 -29.28
C SER A 84 -13.49 -17.77 -29.06
N ARG A 85 -14.70 -18.33 -28.93
CA ARG A 85 -15.94 -17.58 -28.70
C ARG A 85 -16.17 -17.30 -27.22
N PHE A 86 -15.24 -16.58 -26.60
CA PHE A 86 -15.27 -16.32 -25.16
C PHE A 86 -16.46 -15.47 -24.72
N ALA A 87 -16.87 -14.49 -25.54
CA ALA A 87 -18.00 -13.60 -25.26
C ALA A 87 -19.32 -14.37 -25.05
N ASP A 88 -19.57 -15.42 -25.85
CA ASP A 88 -20.80 -16.22 -25.79
C ASP A 88 -20.96 -16.96 -24.44
N VAL A 89 -19.85 -17.21 -23.74
CA VAL A 89 -19.83 -17.81 -22.40
C VAL A 89 -19.76 -16.73 -21.32
N TYR A 90 -18.91 -15.73 -21.50
CA TYR A 90 -18.58 -14.74 -20.47
C TYR A 90 -19.64 -13.65 -20.32
N ASP A 91 -20.19 -13.09 -21.40
CA ASP A 91 -21.16 -11.99 -21.31
C ASP A 91 -22.41 -12.37 -20.49
N PRO A 92 -23.00 -13.58 -20.63
CA PRO A 92 -24.06 -14.04 -19.75
C PRO A 92 -23.65 -14.10 -18.27
N LEU A 93 -22.40 -14.47 -17.95
CA LEU A 93 -21.90 -14.53 -16.58
C LEU A 93 -21.70 -13.12 -16.03
N LYS A 94 -21.10 -12.22 -16.82
CA LYS A 94 -20.93 -10.80 -16.52
C LYS A 94 -22.25 -10.15 -16.14
N ASP A 95 -23.29 -10.38 -16.93
CA ASP A 95 -24.61 -9.85 -16.63
C ASP A 95 -25.23 -10.40 -15.35
N GLN A 96 -24.82 -11.58 -14.89
CA GLN A 96 -25.30 -12.16 -13.63
C GLN A 96 -24.56 -11.62 -12.42
N PHE A 97 -23.22 -11.51 -12.47
CA PHE A 97 -22.43 -11.05 -11.33
C PHE A 97 -22.41 -9.52 -11.17
N LEU A 98 -22.69 -8.76 -12.23
CA LEU A 98 -22.92 -7.31 -12.12
C LEU A 98 -24.29 -6.95 -11.53
N LYS A 99 -25.25 -7.88 -11.49
CA LYS A 99 -26.61 -7.62 -10.98
C LYS A 99 -26.62 -7.61 -9.44
N PRO A 100 -26.99 -6.49 -8.80
CA PRO A 100 -27.08 -6.43 -7.35
C PRO A 100 -28.08 -7.47 -6.83
N LYS A 101 -27.72 -8.20 -5.77
CA LYS A 101 -28.56 -9.20 -5.10
C LYS A 101 -28.99 -10.40 -5.97
N SER A 102 -28.36 -10.63 -7.12
CA SER A 102 -28.60 -11.85 -7.90
C SER A 102 -28.14 -13.07 -7.10
N SER A 103 -29.02 -14.05 -6.93
CA SER A 103 -28.66 -15.36 -6.35
C SER A 103 -27.59 -16.07 -7.20
N GLN A 104 -27.48 -15.71 -8.47
CA GLN A 104 -26.54 -16.27 -9.43
C GLN A 104 -25.23 -15.47 -9.52
N ALA A 105 -25.07 -14.36 -8.79
CA ALA A 105 -23.85 -13.55 -8.85
C ALA A 105 -22.61 -14.33 -8.41
N LYS A 106 -22.67 -15.03 -7.26
CA LYS A 106 -21.54 -15.83 -6.76
C LYS A 106 -21.19 -17.02 -7.67
N PRO A 107 -22.16 -17.85 -8.10
CA PRO A 107 -21.86 -18.93 -9.06
C PRO A 107 -21.31 -18.43 -10.40
N ALA A 108 -21.84 -17.31 -10.93
CA ALA A 108 -21.35 -16.73 -12.17
C ALA A 108 -19.92 -16.20 -12.05
N LEU A 109 -19.62 -15.50 -10.95
CA LEU A 109 -18.27 -15.02 -10.65
C LEU A 109 -17.28 -16.19 -10.49
N ARG A 110 -17.68 -17.27 -9.80
CA ARG A 110 -16.89 -18.51 -9.67
C ARG A 110 -16.55 -19.12 -11.03
N LEU A 111 -17.53 -19.21 -11.94
CA LEU A 111 -17.30 -19.77 -13.28
C LEU A 111 -16.43 -18.85 -14.14
N ALA A 112 -16.64 -17.54 -14.09
CA ALA A 112 -15.78 -16.58 -14.77
C ALA A 112 -14.33 -16.63 -14.23
N ARG A 113 -14.15 -16.79 -12.92
CA ARG A 113 -12.83 -16.98 -12.30
C ARG A 113 -12.16 -18.26 -12.76
N TYR A 114 -12.91 -19.36 -12.88
CA TYR A 114 -12.40 -20.61 -13.44
C TYR A 114 -11.85 -20.41 -14.86
N LEU A 115 -12.56 -19.67 -15.72
CA LEU A 115 -12.08 -19.35 -17.08
C LEU A 115 -10.77 -18.55 -17.06
N LEU A 116 -10.61 -17.66 -16.09
CA LEU A 116 -9.41 -16.82 -15.93
C LEU A 116 -8.21 -17.57 -15.35
N MET A 117 -8.44 -18.55 -14.47
CA MET A 117 -7.40 -19.13 -13.63
C MET A 117 -7.07 -20.59 -13.98
N ASP A 118 -8.11 -21.39 -14.19
CA ASP A 118 -8.02 -22.85 -14.07
C ASP A 118 -8.43 -23.59 -15.36
N SER A 119 -9.11 -22.93 -16.29
CA SER A 119 -9.47 -23.52 -17.59
C SER A 119 -8.24 -23.81 -18.45
N GLN A 120 -8.34 -24.83 -19.30
CA GLN A 120 -7.33 -25.09 -20.34
C GLN A 120 -7.12 -23.90 -21.30
N HIS A 121 -8.13 -23.02 -21.42
CA HIS A 121 -8.10 -21.84 -22.28
C HIS A 121 -7.67 -20.55 -21.57
N LYS A 122 -7.17 -20.64 -20.32
CA LYS A 122 -6.89 -19.47 -19.47
C LYS A 122 -6.05 -18.40 -20.14
N ASN A 123 -4.99 -18.75 -20.88
CA ASN A 123 -4.11 -17.75 -21.52
C ASN A 123 -4.85 -16.96 -22.60
N ASN A 124 -5.64 -17.64 -23.44
CA ASN A 124 -6.46 -17.00 -24.48
C ASN A 124 -7.58 -16.18 -23.85
N PHE A 125 -8.19 -16.68 -22.77
CA PHE A 125 -9.22 -15.94 -22.04
C PHE A 125 -8.65 -14.70 -21.34
N ARG A 126 -7.44 -14.76 -20.76
CA ARG A 126 -6.72 -13.61 -20.17
C ARG A 126 -6.45 -12.54 -21.21
N ALA A 127 -5.99 -12.92 -22.42
CA ALA A 127 -5.80 -11.98 -23.53
C ALA A 127 -7.13 -11.35 -24.00
N PHE A 128 -8.18 -12.17 -24.13
CA PHE A 128 -9.54 -11.68 -24.44
C PHE A 128 -10.01 -10.69 -23.37
N PHE A 129 -9.88 -11.04 -22.09
CA PHE A 129 -10.30 -10.28 -20.93
C PHE A 129 -9.58 -8.93 -20.82
N LYS A 130 -8.24 -8.92 -20.99
CA LYS A 130 -7.46 -7.69 -21.01
C LYS A 130 -7.96 -6.72 -22.08
N THR A 131 -8.10 -7.21 -23.31
CA THR A 131 -8.50 -6.38 -24.47
C THR A 131 -9.95 -5.92 -24.39
N HIS A 132 -10.88 -6.82 -24.03
CA HIS A 132 -12.32 -6.57 -24.15
C HIS A 132 -12.97 -6.08 -22.87
N GLU A 133 -12.35 -6.28 -21.71
CA GLU A 133 -12.88 -5.84 -20.42
C GLU A 133 -12.06 -4.74 -19.78
N LEU A 134 -10.72 -4.83 -19.71
CA LEU A 134 -9.89 -3.82 -19.02
C LEU A 134 -9.45 -2.65 -19.90
N GLN A 135 -9.22 -2.88 -21.19
CA GLN A 135 -8.78 -1.88 -22.18
C GLN A 135 -9.93 -1.38 -23.06
N SER A 136 -11.17 -1.61 -22.64
CA SER A 136 -12.35 -1.18 -23.38
C SER A 136 -12.60 0.33 -23.20
N ASP A 137 -13.58 0.88 -23.94
CA ASP A 137 -14.09 2.22 -23.66
C ASP A 137 -15.34 2.19 -22.74
N ASP A 138 -15.78 1.01 -22.31
CA ASP A 138 -17.03 0.81 -21.58
C ASP A 138 -16.80 0.71 -20.07
N LYS A 139 -17.34 1.69 -19.32
CA LYS A 139 -17.26 1.75 -17.86
C LYS A 139 -17.82 0.51 -17.17
N ARG A 140 -18.87 -0.11 -17.71
CA ARG A 140 -19.50 -1.31 -17.16
C ARG A 140 -18.58 -2.53 -17.32
N ARG A 141 -17.83 -2.59 -18.41
CA ARG A 141 -16.82 -3.62 -18.65
C ARG A 141 -15.62 -3.48 -17.73
N HIS A 142 -15.13 -2.25 -17.53
CA HIS A 142 -14.10 -1.98 -16.51
C HIS A 142 -14.55 -2.44 -15.13
N LEU A 143 -15.78 -2.11 -14.73
CA LEU A 143 -16.32 -2.58 -13.45
C LEU A 143 -16.41 -4.11 -13.36
N ALA A 144 -16.83 -4.78 -14.43
CA ALA A 144 -16.88 -6.25 -14.46
C ALA A 144 -15.48 -6.86 -14.33
N GLY A 145 -14.50 -6.28 -15.02
CA GLY A 145 -13.12 -6.71 -15.00
C GLY A 145 -12.52 -6.63 -13.60
N VAL A 146 -12.63 -5.48 -12.94
CA VAL A 146 -12.06 -5.31 -11.60
C VAL A 146 -12.75 -6.18 -10.56
N ILE A 147 -14.07 -6.40 -10.65
CA ILE A 147 -14.81 -7.33 -9.75
C ILE A 147 -14.34 -8.77 -9.95
N LEU A 148 -14.09 -9.18 -11.20
CA LEU A 148 -13.56 -10.51 -11.48
C LEU A 148 -12.16 -10.67 -10.88
N LEU A 149 -11.28 -9.69 -11.06
CA LEU A 149 -9.93 -9.70 -10.50
C LEU A 149 -9.93 -9.67 -8.96
N GLU A 150 -10.82 -8.91 -8.33
CA GLU A 150 -10.99 -8.90 -6.87
C GLU A 150 -11.35 -10.30 -6.32
N SER A 151 -12.02 -11.12 -7.13
CA SER A 151 -12.39 -12.49 -6.74
C SER A 151 -11.23 -13.49 -6.78
N VAL A 152 -10.10 -13.12 -7.38
CA VAL A 152 -8.91 -13.96 -7.51
C VAL A 152 -8.08 -13.86 -6.23
N VAL A 153 -7.78 -15.01 -5.62
CA VAL A 153 -7.02 -15.09 -4.36
C VAL A 153 -5.51 -15.16 -4.60
N ASP A 154 -5.10 -15.66 -5.76
CA ASP A 154 -3.70 -15.81 -6.16
C ASP A 154 -3.19 -14.53 -6.83
N MET A 155 -2.29 -13.82 -6.16
CA MET A 155 -1.76 -12.53 -6.60
C MET A 155 -0.72 -12.64 -7.72
N GLU A 156 -0.03 -13.78 -7.87
CA GLU A 156 0.89 -14.00 -8.98
C GLU A 156 0.15 -13.96 -10.32
N SER A 157 -1.03 -14.54 -10.35
CA SER A 157 -1.90 -14.53 -11.52
C SER A 157 -2.51 -13.17 -11.86
N ILE A 158 -2.49 -12.20 -10.93
CA ILE A 158 -3.03 -10.86 -11.15
C ILE A 158 -1.95 -9.90 -11.67
N MET A 159 -0.66 -10.24 -11.50
CA MET A 159 0.48 -9.38 -11.85
C MET A 159 0.39 -8.76 -13.25
N GLU A 160 0.01 -9.55 -14.25
CA GLU A 160 -0.08 -9.09 -15.65
C GLU A 160 -1.17 -8.02 -15.90
N PHE A 161 -2.11 -7.87 -14.97
CA PHE A 161 -3.22 -6.91 -15.02
C PHE A 161 -2.98 -5.66 -14.19
N ILE A 162 -1.94 -5.63 -13.34
CA ILE A 162 -1.64 -4.47 -12.48
C ILE A 162 -1.48 -3.16 -13.28
N PRO A 163 -0.77 -3.13 -14.43
CA PRO A 163 -0.68 -1.91 -15.23
C PRO A 163 -2.05 -1.42 -15.72
N ASP A 164 -2.93 -2.34 -16.14
CA ASP A 164 -4.28 -2.00 -16.59
C ASP A 164 -5.14 -1.48 -15.41
N LEU A 165 -5.00 -2.05 -14.21
CA LEU A 165 -5.67 -1.57 -13.01
C LEU A 165 -5.23 -0.16 -12.62
N VAL A 166 -3.93 0.14 -12.68
CA VAL A 166 -3.40 1.49 -12.43
C VAL A 166 -3.94 2.47 -13.47
N HIS A 167 -4.00 2.09 -14.75
CA HIS A 167 -4.61 2.90 -15.78
C HIS A 167 -6.10 3.20 -15.49
N LEU A 168 -6.86 2.21 -15.02
CA LEU A 168 -8.26 2.40 -14.62
C LEU A 168 -8.39 3.34 -13.40
N VAL A 169 -7.45 3.29 -12.46
CA VAL A 169 -7.38 4.26 -11.36
C VAL A 169 -7.10 5.65 -11.92
N GLN A 170 -6.17 5.82 -12.84
CA GLN A 170 -5.90 7.12 -13.48
C GLN A 170 -7.13 7.66 -14.22
N LEU A 171 -7.90 6.79 -14.89
CA LEU A 171 -9.08 7.16 -15.66
C LEU A 171 -10.29 7.54 -14.78
N TYR A 172 -10.45 6.89 -13.62
CA TYR A 172 -11.64 7.03 -12.77
C TYR A 172 -11.37 7.60 -11.37
N GLY A 173 -10.11 7.91 -11.07
CA GLY A 173 -9.62 8.18 -9.72
C GLY A 173 -9.84 9.59 -9.21
N ASP A 174 -10.37 10.51 -10.03
CA ASP A 174 -10.75 11.84 -9.55
C ASP A 174 -11.82 11.78 -8.44
N LYS A 175 -12.58 10.69 -8.37
CA LYS A 175 -13.55 10.41 -7.31
C LYS A 175 -13.45 8.94 -6.90
N PRO A 176 -13.86 8.58 -5.66
CA PRO A 176 -13.84 7.20 -5.19
C PRO A 176 -14.97 6.37 -5.84
N THR A 177 -14.83 6.07 -7.13
CA THR A 177 -15.74 5.17 -7.86
C THR A 177 -15.49 3.72 -7.45
N LEU A 178 -16.48 2.84 -7.60
CA LEU A 178 -16.31 1.42 -7.27
C LEU A 178 -15.14 0.81 -8.07
N THR A 179 -15.01 1.16 -9.35
CA THR A 179 -13.92 0.70 -10.21
C THR A 179 -12.55 1.13 -9.69
N ALA A 180 -12.39 2.43 -9.38
CA ALA A 180 -11.14 2.95 -8.84
C ALA A 180 -10.82 2.34 -7.46
N CYS A 181 -11.80 2.28 -6.56
CA CYS A 181 -11.65 1.72 -5.22
C CYS A 181 -11.17 0.25 -5.25
N ILE A 182 -11.82 -0.61 -6.04
CA ILE A 182 -11.43 -2.03 -6.16
C ILE A 182 -10.04 -2.14 -6.79
N SER A 183 -9.76 -1.37 -7.85
CA SER A 183 -8.44 -1.39 -8.50
C SER A 183 -7.33 -0.99 -7.53
N CYS A 184 -7.53 0.08 -6.77
CA CYS A 184 -6.61 0.51 -5.73
C CYS A 184 -6.39 -0.59 -4.68
N ASP A 185 -7.47 -1.19 -4.16
CA ASP A 185 -7.37 -2.24 -3.14
C ASP A 185 -6.62 -3.48 -3.67
N ILE A 186 -6.81 -3.86 -4.94
CA ILE A 186 -6.06 -4.93 -5.59
C ILE A 186 -4.58 -4.56 -5.72
N VAL A 187 -4.24 -3.36 -6.18
CA VAL A 187 -2.84 -2.91 -6.31
C VAL A 187 -2.13 -2.90 -4.96
N ILE A 188 -2.81 -2.44 -3.90
CA ILE A 188 -2.25 -2.47 -2.54
C ILE A 188 -2.07 -3.91 -2.05
N ALA A 189 -3.05 -4.79 -2.28
CA ALA A 189 -2.94 -6.20 -1.94
C ALA A 189 -1.82 -6.91 -2.73
N TYR A 190 -1.65 -6.57 -4.00
CA TYR A 190 -0.54 -7.06 -4.84
C TYR A 190 0.81 -6.60 -4.27
N SER A 191 0.96 -5.31 -3.98
CA SER A 191 2.21 -4.76 -3.42
C SER A 191 2.60 -5.45 -2.12
N LYS A 192 1.63 -5.80 -1.28
CA LYS A 192 1.86 -6.57 -0.07
C LYS A 192 2.51 -7.91 -0.41
N ASN A 193 1.98 -8.67 -1.37
CA ASN A 193 2.49 -9.99 -1.71
C ASN A 193 3.82 -9.97 -2.49
N THR A 194 4.09 -8.92 -3.27
CA THR A 194 5.34 -8.80 -4.04
C THR A 194 6.50 -8.27 -3.18
N LEU A 195 6.21 -7.34 -2.25
CA LEU A 195 7.21 -6.72 -1.39
C LEU A 195 7.46 -7.52 -0.09
N LEU A 196 6.60 -8.48 0.23
CA LEU A 196 6.80 -9.46 1.31
C LEU A 196 7.64 -10.65 0.80
N PRO A 197 8.57 -11.19 1.60
CA PRO A 197 9.22 -12.44 1.24
C PRO A 197 8.16 -13.54 1.29
N LYS A 198 8.15 -14.42 0.29
CA LYS A 198 7.45 -15.70 0.42
C LYS A 198 8.16 -16.44 1.55
N GLU A 199 7.49 -16.64 2.68
CA GLU A 199 8.03 -17.50 3.72
C GLU A 199 8.37 -18.84 3.06
N SER A 200 9.66 -19.16 2.97
CA SER A 200 10.10 -20.47 2.52
C SER A 200 9.42 -21.45 3.45
N THR A 201 8.50 -22.22 2.89
CA THR A 201 7.76 -23.23 3.62
C THR A 201 8.82 -24.15 4.21
N LYS A 202 9.05 -24.04 5.52
CA LYS A 202 9.97 -24.92 6.25
C LYS A 202 9.40 -26.33 6.13
N ASN A 203 9.82 -27.03 5.09
CA ASN A 203 9.66 -28.47 5.02
C ASN A 203 10.53 -29.03 6.16
N ASN A 204 9.85 -29.42 7.23
CA ASN A 204 10.41 -30.20 8.33
C ASN A 204 10.89 -31.56 7.77
N THR A 205 12.09 -31.57 7.21
CA THR A 205 12.89 -32.78 7.01
C THR A 205 14.30 -32.45 7.47
N GLY A 206 14.76 -33.19 8.48
CA GLY A 206 15.93 -32.88 9.29
C GLY A 206 17.25 -32.79 8.52
N SER A 207 18.13 -31.99 9.12
CA SER A 207 19.59 -31.91 8.92
C SER A 207 20.11 -32.03 7.49
N MET A 208 20.39 -30.89 6.87
CA MET A 208 21.65 -30.70 6.17
C MET A 208 21.92 -29.20 6.10
N ILE A 209 23.14 -28.80 6.46
CA ILE A 209 23.63 -27.44 6.28
C ILE A 209 23.49 -27.12 4.79
N GLN A 210 22.50 -26.29 4.44
CA GLN A 210 22.44 -25.67 3.12
C GLN A 210 23.32 -24.44 3.18
N VAL A 211 24.45 -24.52 2.47
CA VAL A 211 25.21 -23.37 2.01
C VAL A 211 24.20 -22.43 1.35
N ILE A 212 24.16 -21.19 1.83
CA ILE A 212 23.42 -20.08 1.24
C ILE A 212 23.97 -19.91 -0.16
N GLY A 213 23.34 -20.56 -1.13
CA GLY A 213 23.50 -20.22 -2.52
C GLY A 213 22.67 -18.96 -2.74
N ASP A 214 23.32 -17.92 -3.24
CA ASP A 214 22.71 -16.70 -3.73
C ASP A 214 21.54 -17.10 -4.64
N GLN A 215 20.31 -17.00 -4.11
CA GLN A 215 19.15 -16.87 -4.97
C GLN A 215 19.25 -15.46 -5.52
N ASP A 216 19.62 -15.35 -6.79
CA ASP A 216 19.32 -14.16 -7.60
C ASP A 216 17.79 -13.98 -7.55
N GLU A 217 17.29 -13.35 -6.48
CA GLU A 217 15.92 -12.87 -6.42
C GLU A 217 15.79 -11.84 -7.53
N ASP A 218 14.88 -12.09 -8.46
CA ASP A 218 14.63 -11.25 -9.63
C ASP A 218 14.00 -9.94 -9.15
N TRP A 219 14.84 -8.98 -8.73
CA TRP A 219 14.43 -7.68 -8.18
C TRP A 219 13.79 -6.75 -9.24
N ASP A 220 13.80 -7.15 -10.52
CA ASP A 220 13.35 -6.36 -11.66
C ASP A 220 11.88 -5.90 -11.57
N GLY A 221 11.03 -6.55 -10.76
CA GLY A 221 9.61 -6.18 -10.56
C GLY A 221 9.31 -5.24 -9.37
N ILE A 222 10.31 -4.97 -8.51
CA ILE A 222 10.08 -4.21 -7.27
C ILE A 222 9.90 -2.71 -7.53
N ASP A 223 10.69 -2.15 -8.44
CA ASP A 223 10.60 -0.73 -8.80
C ASP A 223 9.26 -0.38 -9.43
N ASP A 224 8.78 -1.21 -10.35
CA ASP A 224 7.46 -1.07 -10.95
C ASP A 224 6.35 -1.14 -9.87
N THR A 225 6.48 -2.06 -8.91
CA THR A 225 5.52 -2.20 -7.82
C THR A 225 5.43 -0.94 -6.96
N TRP A 226 6.56 -0.33 -6.58
CA TRP A 226 6.57 0.94 -5.85
C TRP A 226 6.01 2.09 -6.68
N GLY A 227 6.27 2.11 -7.99
CA GLY A 227 5.67 3.05 -8.94
C GLY A 227 4.15 2.97 -8.94
N TYR A 228 3.59 1.76 -9.08
CA TYR A 228 2.14 1.53 -9.05
C TYR A 228 1.51 1.93 -7.72
N VAL A 229 2.18 1.65 -6.60
CA VAL A 229 1.73 2.07 -5.26
C VAL A 229 1.68 3.59 -5.15
N LYS A 230 2.73 4.29 -5.61
CA LYS A 230 2.80 5.76 -5.58
C LYS A 230 1.68 6.38 -6.40
N ASP A 231 1.43 5.85 -7.60
CA ASP A 231 0.34 6.29 -8.46
C ASP A 231 -1.02 6.16 -7.75
N VAL A 232 -1.31 4.99 -7.18
CA VAL A 232 -2.57 4.74 -6.46
C VAL A 232 -2.72 5.61 -5.21
N PHE A 233 -1.64 5.82 -4.46
CA PHE A 233 -1.66 6.62 -3.24
C PHE A 233 -2.04 8.08 -3.52
N SER A 234 -1.58 8.65 -4.64
CA SER A 234 -1.94 10.02 -5.02
C SER A 234 -3.45 10.22 -5.20
N PHE A 235 -4.19 9.17 -5.59
CA PHE A 235 -5.65 9.22 -5.68
C PHE A 235 -6.33 8.96 -4.34
N MET A 236 -5.80 8.03 -3.54
CA MET A 236 -6.29 7.78 -2.19
C MET A 236 -6.20 9.04 -1.31
N GLU A 237 -5.11 9.81 -1.44
CA GLU A 237 -4.94 11.09 -0.77
C GLU A 237 -6.06 12.08 -1.16
N LYS A 238 -6.34 12.24 -2.46
CA LYS A 238 -7.41 13.13 -2.96
C LYS A 238 -8.80 12.77 -2.43
N TRP A 239 -9.06 11.50 -2.14
CA TRP A 239 -10.36 11.05 -1.61
C TRP A 239 -10.52 11.34 -0.11
N TYR A 240 -9.45 11.67 0.58
CA TYR A 240 -9.45 11.85 2.02
C TYR A 240 -9.87 13.29 2.40
N PRO A 241 -10.76 13.48 3.40
CA PRO A 241 -11.05 14.80 3.94
C PRO A 241 -9.85 15.31 4.75
N PHE A 242 -9.21 16.37 4.28
CA PHE A 242 -7.95 16.84 4.85
C PHE A 242 -8.12 17.59 6.18
N ASP A 243 -7.41 17.11 7.20
CA ASP A 243 -7.01 17.89 8.36
C ASP A 243 -5.48 18.01 8.42
N PRO A 244 -4.91 18.97 9.15
CA PRO A 244 -3.47 19.23 9.14
C PRO A 244 -2.61 18.01 9.48
N ILE A 245 -3.08 17.18 10.41
CA ILE A 245 -2.38 15.96 10.85
C ILE A 245 -2.43 14.92 9.72
N ALA A 246 -3.59 14.68 9.13
CA ALA A 246 -3.74 13.76 8.02
C ALA A 246 -2.94 14.17 6.78
N ILE A 247 -2.91 15.47 6.42
CA ILE A 247 -2.09 15.99 5.32
C ILE A 247 -0.61 15.64 5.55
N SER A 248 -0.12 15.88 6.76
CA SER A 248 1.29 15.60 7.06
C SER A 248 1.58 14.11 7.11
N ALA A 249 0.63 13.30 7.57
CA ALA A 249 0.77 11.85 7.55
C ALA A 249 0.81 11.28 6.11
N TRP A 250 0.10 11.87 5.15
CA TRP A 250 0.21 11.51 3.73
C TRP A 250 1.58 11.86 3.15
N LYS A 251 2.09 13.08 3.38
CA LYS A 251 3.44 13.49 2.95
C LYS A 251 4.54 12.60 3.55
N GLU A 252 4.38 12.23 4.80
CA GLU A 252 5.32 11.34 5.50
C GLU A 252 5.24 9.89 5.00
N LEU A 253 4.08 9.47 4.51
CA LEU A 253 3.92 8.18 3.84
C LEU A 253 4.62 8.15 2.47
N GLU A 254 4.56 9.24 1.70
CA GLU A 254 5.33 9.38 0.46
C GLU A 254 6.84 9.27 0.72
N ARG A 255 7.33 9.98 1.74
CA ARG A 255 8.74 9.90 2.17
C ARG A 255 9.14 8.48 2.59
N PHE A 256 8.24 7.78 3.29
CA PHE A 256 8.47 6.39 3.65
C PHE A 256 8.62 5.50 2.41
N ILE A 257 7.75 5.65 1.40
CA ILE A 257 7.82 4.86 0.17
C ILE A 257 9.15 5.11 -0.56
N GLU A 258 9.54 6.38 -0.74
CA GLU A 258 10.79 6.73 -1.41
C GLU A 258 12.02 6.20 -0.66
N ALA A 259 12.02 6.29 0.66
CA ALA A 259 13.09 5.74 1.50
C ALA A 259 13.10 4.20 1.48
N ALA A 260 11.93 3.56 1.47
CA ALA A 260 11.77 2.11 1.44
C ALA A 260 12.25 1.51 0.11
N GLN A 261 11.87 2.10 -1.02
CA GLN A 261 12.35 1.69 -2.34
C GLN A 261 13.88 1.68 -2.38
N ASN A 262 14.51 2.80 -1.98
CA ASN A 262 15.96 2.91 -1.96
C ASN A 262 16.62 1.93 -0.97
N ALA A 263 16.04 1.71 0.21
CA ALA A 263 16.62 0.81 1.20
C ALA A 263 16.56 -0.67 0.78
N ILE A 264 15.45 -1.10 0.18
CA ILE A 264 15.27 -2.49 -0.30
C ILE A 264 16.28 -2.81 -1.40
N LEU A 265 16.48 -1.90 -2.37
CA LEU A 265 17.46 -2.08 -3.44
C LEU A 265 18.91 -2.23 -2.93
N ASN A 266 19.20 -1.70 -1.74
CA ASN A 266 20.51 -1.81 -1.11
C ASN A 266 20.64 -3.00 -0.13
N GLY A 267 19.60 -3.85 -0.03
CA GLY A 267 19.58 -5.03 0.85
C GLY A 267 19.44 -4.74 2.35
N ASP A 268 19.24 -3.48 2.73
CA ASP A 268 19.22 -3.03 4.12
C ASP A 268 17.79 -2.92 4.66
N LEU A 269 17.59 -3.28 5.93
CA LEU A 269 16.36 -3.03 6.69
C LEU A 269 15.07 -3.68 6.14
N TYR A 270 15.16 -4.56 5.15
CA TYR A 270 14.03 -5.20 4.48
C TYR A 270 12.96 -5.74 5.46
N GLN A 271 13.37 -6.52 6.48
CA GLN A 271 12.42 -7.06 7.48
C GLN A 271 11.65 -5.98 8.25
N ARG A 272 12.27 -4.82 8.49
CA ARG A 272 11.65 -3.70 9.21
C ARG A 272 10.65 -2.96 8.33
N ILE A 273 11.06 -2.68 7.09
CA ILE A 273 10.21 -2.07 6.05
C ILE A 273 8.99 -2.96 5.82
N ASN A 274 9.21 -4.26 5.74
CA ASN A 274 8.18 -5.24 5.52
C ASN A 274 7.13 -5.28 6.65
N LYS A 275 7.58 -5.27 7.91
CA LYS A 275 6.67 -5.17 9.08
C LYS A 275 5.86 -3.87 9.04
N ALA A 276 6.52 -2.76 8.73
CA ALA A 276 5.87 -1.46 8.62
C ALA A 276 4.84 -1.43 7.47
N TRP A 277 5.19 -1.97 6.31
CA TRP A 277 4.30 -2.08 5.15
C TRP A 277 3.08 -2.95 5.43
N ASN A 278 3.25 -4.05 6.16
CA ASN A 278 2.14 -4.88 6.60
C ASN A 278 1.14 -4.12 7.49
N ILE A 279 1.63 -3.30 8.41
CA ILE A 279 0.75 -2.48 9.26
C ILE A 279 -0.07 -1.54 8.39
N LEU A 280 0.57 -0.83 7.47
CA LEU A 280 -0.10 0.13 6.60
C LEU A 280 -1.15 -0.54 5.69
N THR A 281 -0.75 -1.56 4.93
CA THR A 281 -1.60 -2.20 3.91
C THR A 281 -2.80 -2.94 4.48
N ASN A 282 -2.75 -3.38 5.74
CA ASN A 282 -3.90 -3.99 6.42
C ASN A 282 -5.05 -2.99 6.68
N VAL A 283 -4.76 -1.69 6.61
CA VAL A 283 -5.65 -0.63 7.09
C VAL A 283 -5.94 0.39 5.99
N LEU A 284 -4.99 0.59 5.08
CA LEU A 284 -5.10 1.49 3.94
C LEU A 284 -5.93 0.86 2.81
N THR A 285 -7.23 0.71 3.08
CA THR A 285 -8.21 0.28 2.08
C THR A 285 -9.12 1.43 1.66
N SER A 286 -9.60 1.40 0.43
CA SER A 286 -10.53 2.37 -0.13
C SER A 286 -11.73 2.60 0.79
N LYS A 287 -12.25 1.52 1.39
CA LYS A 287 -13.33 1.55 2.39
C LYS A 287 -12.99 2.43 3.59
N ASN A 288 -11.79 2.31 4.16
CA ASN A 288 -11.41 3.08 5.36
C ASN A 288 -11.10 4.54 5.00
N ILE A 289 -10.54 4.78 3.81
CA ILE A 289 -10.23 6.13 3.30
C ILE A 289 -11.52 6.91 3.02
N VAL A 290 -12.49 6.32 2.31
CA VAL A 290 -13.72 7.00 1.91
C VAL A 290 -14.75 7.06 3.04
N SER A 291 -14.61 6.19 4.04
CA SER A 291 -15.47 6.19 5.23
C SER A 291 -15.41 7.53 5.97
N LYS A 292 -16.57 8.00 6.41
CA LYS A 292 -16.68 9.12 7.38
C LYS A 292 -16.35 8.70 8.81
N LYS A 293 -16.38 7.40 9.09
CA LYS A 293 -16.02 6.84 10.40
C LYS A 293 -14.51 6.64 10.47
N THR A 294 -13.96 6.88 11.65
CA THR A 294 -12.59 6.50 11.99
C THR A 294 -12.42 5.00 12.07
N LEU A 295 -11.16 4.57 12.19
CA LEU A 295 -10.85 3.18 12.48
C LEU A 295 -11.55 2.71 13.74
N SER A 296 -12.02 1.46 13.74
CA SER A 296 -12.54 0.86 14.97
C SER A 296 -11.43 0.77 16.02
N ILE A 297 -11.81 0.90 17.29
CA ILE A 297 -10.90 0.75 18.45
C ILE A 297 -10.02 -0.49 18.30
N LYS A 298 -10.61 -1.64 17.95
CA LYS A 298 -9.88 -2.90 17.71
C LYS A 298 -8.80 -2.76 16.62
N LYS A 299 -9.10 -2.06 15.52
CA LYS A 299 -8.12 -1.83 14.45
C LYS A 299 -7.02 -0.87 14.89
N GLN A 300 -7.38 0.22 15.58
CA GLN A 300 -6.41 1.17 16.12
C GLN A 300 -5.43 0.47 17.06
N LEU A 301 -5.95 -0.31 18.02
CA LEU A 301 -5.15 -1.13 18.91
C LEU A 301 -4.28 -2.10 18.12
N SER A 302 -4.80 -2.85 17.14
CA SER A 302 -3.96 -3.77 16.35
C SER A 302 -2.80 -3.09 15.59
N CYS A 303 -2.92 -1.80 15.26
CA CYS A 303 -1.82 -1.03 14.67
C CYS A 303 -0.78 -0.63 15.74
N LEU A 304 -1.25 -0.27 16.94
CA LEU A 304 -0.45 0.19 18.08
C LEU A 304 0.06 -0.94 19.00
N GLU A 305 -0.46 -2.16 18.86
CA GLU A 305 -0.23 -3.34 19.72
C GLU A 305 1.13 -4.02 19.49
N GLN A 306 1.90 -3.57 18.52
CA GLN A 306 3.27 -4.02 18.40
C GLN A 306 4.11 -3.29 19.45
N GLU A 307 4.33 -3.92 20.61
CA GLU A 307 5.49 -3.66 21.46
C GLU A 307 6.75 -3.94 20.63
N SER A 308 7.09 -2.99 19.76
CA SER A 308 8.25 -3.03 18.92
C SER A 308 9.15 -1.92 19.40
N ASP A 309 10.36 -2.24 19.83
CA ASP A 309 11.40 -1.24 20.08
C ASP A 309 11.98 -0.66 18.77
N ASP A 310 11.46 -1.09 17.62
CA ASP A 310 11.86 -0.58 16.31
C ASP A 310 11.22 0.80 16.04
N PRO A 311 12.04 1.86 15.91
CA PRO A 311 11.53 3.21 15.66
C PRO A 311 10.68 3.30 14.39
N LEU A 312 11.05 2.57 13.32
CA LEU A 312 10.37 2.63 12.03
C LEU A 312 8.94 2.05 12.12
N VAL A 313 8.80 0.94 12.85
CA VAL A 313 7.52 0.26 13.05
C VAL A 313 6.59 1.14 13.90
N GLN A 314 7.09 1.67 15.02
CA GLN A 314 6.31 2.58 15.88
C GLN A 314 5.81 3.79 15.09
N TYR A 315 6.69 4.39 14.29
CA TYR A 315 6.35 5.52 13.44
C TYR A 315 5.25 5.22 12.44
N ILE A 316 5.36 4.12 11.69
CA ILE A 316 4.32 3.75 10.72
C ILE A 316 3.02 3.38 11.42
N SER A 317 3.06 2.79 12.61
CA SER A 317 1.86 2.60 13.43
C SER A 317 1.17 3.93 13.74
N ILE A 318 1.92 4.93 14.22
CA ILE A 318 1.36 6.26 14.54
C ILE A 318 0.83 6.95 13.28
N ILE A 319 1.55 6.91 12.16
CA ILE A 319 1.08 7.45 10.87
C ILE A 319 -0.19 6.75 10.42
N THR A 320 -0.24 5.42 10.45
CA THR A 320 -1.39 4.64 9.97
C THR A 320 -2.64 4.99 10.76
N VAL A 321 -2.48 5.16 12.08
CA VAL A 321 -3.57 5.63 12.93
C VAL A 321 -3.92 7.07 12.56
N ALA A 322 -2.97 8.01 12.56
CA ALA A 322 -3.20 9.42 12.23
C ALA A 322 -3.95 9.62 10.90
N LEU A 323 -3.54 8.90 9.85
CA LEU A 323 -4.14 8.92 8.52
C LEU A 323 -5.64 8.63 8.53
N LEU A 324 -6.16 7.85 9.47
CA LEU A 324 -7.55 7.36 9.42
C LEU A 324 -8.38 7.80 10.64
N GLN A 325 -7.97 8.90 11.28
CA GLN A 325 -8.62 9.47 12.46
C GLN A 325 -9.59 10.62 12.18
N LYS A 326 -9.71 11.10 10.93
CA LYS A 326 -10.80 12.02 10.51
C LYS A 326 -10.97 13.21 11.48
N SER A 327 -9.87 13.85 11.85
CA SER A 327 -9.81 14.97 12.80
C SER A 327 -10.29 14.68 14.24
N GLN A 328 -10.57 13.42 14.62
CA GLN A 328 -10.98 13.08 15.99
C GLN A 328 -9.92 13.47 17.02
N TRP A 329 -8.64 13.38 16.64
CA TRP A 329 -7.52 13.82 17.47
C TRP A 329 -7.53 15.33 17.75
N ILE A 330 -8.16 16.14 16.90
CA ILE A 330 -8.27 17.58 17.12
C ILE A 330 -9.54 17.89 17.92
N ASN A 331 -10.65 17.22 17.57
CA ASN A 331 -11.99 17.56 18.06
C ASN A 331 -12.33 17.00 19.46
N ASN A 332 -11.72 15.89 19.89
CA ASN A 332 -12.13 15.17 21.10
C ASN A 332 -11.26 15.47 22.35
N ALA A 333 -10.70 16.67 22.46
CA ALA A 333 -9.81 17.05 23.56
C ALA A 333 -10.48 16.97 24.96
N GLU A 334 -11.80 17.14 25.05
CA GLU A 334 -12.52 17.40 26.31
C GLU A 334 -13.58 16.33 26.69
N GLY A 335 -13.61 15.18 26.01
CA GLY A 335 -14.60 14.13 26.26
C GLY A 335 -14.24 13.15 27.39
N LEU A 336 -15.26 12.61 28.07
CA LEU A 336 -15.12 11.43 28.94
C LEU A 336 -14.78 10.21 28.08
N LEU A 337 -13.49 9.82 28.08
CA LEU A 337 -12.99 8.68 27.31
C LEU A 337 -13.35 7.35 27.96
N SER A 338 -13.74 6.38 27.13
CA SER A 338 -13.85 4.97 27.53
C SER A 338 -12.48 4.43 27.99
N PRO A 339 -12.44 3.33 28.76
CA PRO A 339 -11.17 2.69 29.13
C PRO A 339 -10.29 2.35 27.91
N GLU A 340 -10.89 1.87 26.83
CA GLU A 340 -10.20 1.52 25.60
C GLU A 340 -9.69 2.75 24.84
N GLU A 341 -10.45 3.85 24.84
CA GLU A 341 -10.01 5.12 24.26
C GLU A 341 -8.86 5.74 25.05
N ARG A 342 -8.83 5.56 26.38
CA ARG A 342 -7.69 5.94 27.22
C ARG A 342 -6.45 5.11 26.91
N ASP A 343 -6.59 3.81 26.72
CA ASP A 343 -5.48 2.93 26.32
C ASP A 343 -4.89 3.37 24.97
N ILE A 344 -5.74 3.62 23.98
CA ILE A 344 -5.30 4.15 22.67
C ILE A 344 -4.55 5.48 22.84
N LYS A 345 -5.12 6.43 23.59
CA LYS A 345 -4.50 7.73 23.84
C LYS A 345 -3.13 7.58 24.51
N GLN A 346 -3.02 6.70 25.50
CA GLN A 346 -1.77 6.42 26.20
C GLN A 346 -0.71 5.85 25.24
N ARG A 347 -1.07 4.85 24.41
CA ARG A 347 -0.16 4.26 23.43
C ARG A 347 0.29 5.25 22.37
N ILE A 348 -0.60 6.14 21.92
CA ILE A 348 -0.24 7.23 21.00
C ILE A 348 0.77 8.16 21.68
N SER A 349 0.50 8.60 22.91
CA SER A 349 1.42 9.46 23.66
C SER A 349 2.79 8.81 23.86
N ASP A 350 2.82 7.54 24.22
CA ASP A 350 4.07 6.78 24.40
C ASP A 350 4.82 6.63 23.09
N GLY A 351 4.12 6.33 21.99
CA GLY A 351 4.70 6.27 20.64
C GLY A 351 5.31 7.60 20.19
N LEU A 352 4.57 8.71 20.34
CA LEU A 352 5.06 10.06 20.03
C LEU A 352 6.28 10.42 20.89
N THR A 353 6.26 10.07 22.17
CA THR A 353 7.37 10.27 23.10
C THR A 353 8.61 9.49 22.68
N LYS A 354 8.44 8.23 22.27
CA LYS A 354 9.54 7.41 21.75
C LYS A 354 10.09 7.97 20.43
N MET A 355 9.22 8.42 19.53
CA MET A 355 9.62 9.08 18.28
C MET A 355 10.45 10.34 18.51
N MET A 356 10.17 11.12 19.56
CA MET A 356 10.99 12.28 19.95
C MET A 356 12.38 11.87 20.46
N LYS A 357 12.48 10.74 21.18
CA LYS A 357 13.74 10.31 21.83
C LYS A 357 14.63 9.46 20.92
N GLN A 358 14.06 8.69 20.01
CA GLN A 358 14.77 7.71 19.20
C GLN A 358 15.16 8.31 17.84
N LYS A 359 16.42 8.10 17.43
CA LYS A 359 16.88 8.47 16.09
C LYS A 359 16.36 7.47 15.07
N MET A 360 15.72 7.96 14.02
CA MET A 360 15.35 7.12 12.88
C MET A 360 16.58 6.54 12.17
N PRO A 361 16.54 5.26 11.75
CA PRO A 361 17.62 4.68 10.96
C PRO A 361 17.72 5.36 9.59
N SER A 362 18.92 5.39 9.00
CA SER A 362 19.08 5.76 7.59
C SER A 362 18.42 4.68 6.71
N PRO A 363 17.70 5.01 5.62
CA PRO A 363 17.46 6.33 5.03
C PRO A 363 16.26 7.12 5.61
N PHE A 364 15.55 6.60 6.61
CA PHE A 364 14.32 7.18 7.19
C PHE A 364 14.52 8.37 8.15
N LYS A 365 15.69 9.04 8.14
CA LYS A 365 16.03 10.07 9.13
C LYS A 365 15.07 11.26 9.18
N SER A 366 14.43 11.59 8.06
CA SER A 366 13.46 12.69 7.93
C SER A 366 12.00 12.28 8.19
N CYS A 367 11.74 10.98 8.38
CA CYS A 367 10.41 10.46 8.57
C CYS A 367 9.85 10.82 9.97
N GLY A 368 8.57 11.20 10.01
CA GLY A 368 7.80 11.43 11.24
C GLY A 368 7.99 12.78 11.90
N THR A 369 8.79 13.66 11.32
CA THR A 369 8.96 15.02 11.85
C THR A 369 7.71 15.85 11.62
N MET A 370 7.13 15.83 10.41
CA MET A 370 5.98 16.68 10.06
C MET A 370 4.70 16.27 10.81
N THR A 371 4.39 14.96 10.83
CA THR A 371 3.22 14.47 11.58
C THR A 371 3.33 14.82 13.06
N LEU A 372 4.53 14.66 13.65
CA LEU A 372 4.76 15.01 15.03
C LEU A 372 4.58 16.52 15.28
N CYS A 373 5.09 17.38 14.40
CA CYS A 373 4.84 18.83 14.47
C CYS A 373 3.34 19.14 14.49
N GLN A 374 2.58 18.58 13.53
CA GLN A 374 1.14 18.83 13.44
C GLN A 374 0.38 18.33 14.66
N VAL A 375 0.77 17.18 15.22
CA VAL A 375 0.16 16.65 16.45
C VAL A 375 0.45 17.57 17.63
N ILE A 376 1.68 18.08 17.77
CA ILE A 376 2.01 19.04 18.84
C ILE A 376 1.14 20.31 18.71
N LEU A 377 0.96 20.80 17.49
CA LEU A 377 0.27 22.06 17.22
C LEU A 377 -1.25 21.95 17.34
N HIS A 378 -1.85 20.87 16.85
CA HIS A 378 -3.30 20.74 16.73
C HIS A 378 -3.93 19.73 17.69
N ALA A 379 -3.14 18.84 18.30
CA ALA A 379 -3.61 17.84 19.25
C ALA A 379 -2.67 17.70 20.47
N PRO A 380 -2.29 18.81 21.16
CA PRO A 380 -1.31 18.78 22.24
C PRO A 380 -1.72 17.88 23.41
N HIS A 381 -3.02 17.67 23.61
CA HIS A 381 -3.55 16.77 24.64
C HIS A 381 -3.18 15.29 24.45
N LEU A 382 -2.68 14.90 23.26
CA LEU A 382 -2.15 13.56 22.98
C LEU A 382 -0.69 13.40 23.42
N ILE A 383 -0.06 14.47 23.88
CA ILE A 383 1.34 14.47 24.31
C ILE A 383 1.37 14.66 25.81
N VAL A 384 2.00 13.72 26.51
CA VAL A 384 2.36 13.94 27.91
C VAL A 384 3.48 14.97 27.94
N HIS A 385 3.16 16.19 28.36
CA HIS A 385 4.17 17.22 28.64
C HIS A 385 5.07 16.71 29.76
N ASN A 386 6.24 16.21 29.38
CA ASN A 386 7.33 15.97 30.30
C ASN A 386 8.41 17.03 30.03
N PRO A 387 8.65 17.98 30.96
CA PRO A 387 9.64 19.04 30.79
C PRO A 387 11.08 18.52 30.63
N GLU A 388 11.34 17.25 30.94
CA GLU A 388 12.65 16.60 30.74
C GLU A 388 12.87 16.10 29.30
N ILE A 389 11.85 16.11 28.44
CA ILE A 389 12.01 15.69 27.04
C ILE A 389 12.56 16.87 26.24
N GLU A 390 13.87 16.85 25.99
CA GLU A 390 14.49 17.75 25.02
C GLU A 390 13.88 17.53 23.64
N VAL A 391 13.39 18.60 23.04
CA VAL A 391 12.87 18.57 21.67
C VAL A 391 14.05 18.47 20.70
N PRO A 392 14.08 17.47 19.79
CA PRO A 392 15.14 17.37 18.80
C PRO A 392 15.26 18.65 17.96
N ALA A 393 16.49 19.11 17.73
CA ALA A 393 16.77 20.31 16.92
C ALA A 393 16.11 20.27 15.52
N SER A 394 15.99 19.08 14.92
CA SER A 394 15.29 18.88 13.64
C SER A 394 13.79 19.15 13.73
N LEU A 395 13.16 18.78 14.86
CA LEU A 395 11.75 19.02 15.12
C LEU A 395 11.47 20.49 15.41
N ALA A 396 12.29 21.10 16.28
CA ALA A 396 12.24 22.55 16.53
C ALA A 396 12.35 23.34 15.22
N ARG A 397 13.28 22.96 14.34
CA ARG A 397 13.45 23.58 13.03
C ARG A 397 12.21 23.51 12.16
N GLU A 398 11.59 22.35 12.07
CA GLU A 398 10.41 22.18 11.23
C GLU A 398 9.20 22.95 11.80
N MET A 399 9.03 22.97 13.14
CA MET A 399 7.95 23.72 13.79
C MET A 399 8.07 25.23 13.56
N ILE A 400 9.28 25.80 13.65
CA ILE A 400 9.51 27.21 13.35
C ILE A 400 9.26 27.51 11.87
N LYS A 401 9.70 26.64 10.95
CA LYS A 401 9.38 26.79 9.52
C LYS A 401 7.88 26.79 9.26
N MET A 402 7.12 25.91 9.92
CA MET A 402 5.67 25.87 9.79
C MET A 402 5.01 27.14 10.35
N ALA A 403 5.53 27.73 11.44
CA ALA A 403 5.05 29.04 11.91
C ALA A 403 5.31 30.15 10.87
N LEU A 404 6.47 30.10 10.21
CA LEU A 404 6.85 31.02 9.15
C LEU A 404 5.97 30.87 7.89
N THR A 405 5.48 29.68 7.54
CA THR A 405 4.69 29.47 6.31
C THR A 405 3.18 29.45 6.55
N ASP A 406 2.70 28.83 7.64
CA ASP A 406 1.31 28.36 7.76
C ASP A 406 0.44 29.20 8.72
N ASN A 407 0.89 30.41 9.08
CA ASN A 407 0.22 31.35 10.00
C ASN A 407 -0.15 30.72 11.36
N ILE A 408 0.73 29.87 11.87
CA ILE A 408 0.57 29.23 13.18
C ILE A 408 0.95 30.24 14.26
N SER A 409 0.08 30.41 15.28
CA SER A 409 0.40 31.30 16.40
C SER A 409 1.55 30.71 17.22
N LEU A 410 2.50 31.57 17.59
CA LEU A 410 3.56 31.25 18.55
C LEU A 410 3.02 30.73 19.88
N ASP A 411 1.78 31.02 20.25
CA ASP A 411 1.15 30.52 21.48
C ASP A 411 0.91 29.01 21.46
N GLN A 412 0.90 28.41 20.27
CA GLN A 412 0.68 26.98 20.08
C GLN A 412 1.99 26.18 20.15
N LEU A 413 3.14 26.86 20.20
CA LEU A 413 4.44 26.21 20.27
C LEU A 413 4.84 25.93 21.74
N PRO A 414 5.46 24.78 22.04
CA PRO A 414 6.05 24.52 23.35
C PRO A 414 7.09 25.59 23.73
N ARG A 415 7.06 26.05 24.98
CA ARG A 415 8.04 27.04 25.50
C ARG A 415 9.49 26.61 25.28
N SER A 416 9.80 25.32 25.47
CA SER A 416 11.14 24.78 25.26
C SER A 416 11.65 24.92 23.82
N ILE A 417 10.75 25.03 22.84
CA ILE A 417 11.09 25.31 21.44
C ILE A 417 11.24 26.80 21.23
N ILE A 418 10.26 27.59 21.71
CA ILE A 418 10.25 29.04 21.57
C ILE A 418 11.55 29.66 22.09
N PHE A 419 12.00 29.23 23.27
CA PHE A 419 13.19 29.77 23.93
C PHE A 419 14.47 28.95 23.69
N SER A 420 14.54 28.17 22.61
CA SER A 420 15.76 27.42 22.24
C SER A 420 16.74 28.25 21.42
N ASN A 421 18.03 27.92 21.53
CA ASN A 421 19.08 28.51 20.70
C ASN A 421 18.86 28.18 19.21
N GLU A 422 18.36 26.98 18.91
CA GLU A 422 17.97 26.59 17.54
C GLU A 422 16.96 27.57 16.94
N THR A 423 15.92 27.97 17.67
CA THR A 423 14.92 28.94 17.21
C THR A 423 15.54 30.28 16.87
N ILE A 424 16.46 30.78 17.72
CA ILE A 424 17.24 32.00 17.45
C ILE A 424 17.98 31.85 16.12
N GLN A 425 18.73 30.76 15.95
CA GLN A 425 19.54 30.53 14.76
C GLN A 425 18.70 30.47 13.48
N ILE A 426 17.52 29.84 13.53
CA ILE A 426 16.62 29.70 12.37
C ILE A 426 16.00 31.05 12.00
N LEU A 427 15.43 31.76 12.97
CA LEU A 427 14.79 33.06 12.71
C LEU A 427 15.81 34.08 12.22
N LEU A 428 17.00 34.12 12.82
CA LEU A 428 18.08 35.00 12.38
C LEU A 428 18.60 34.63 10.98
N HIS A 429 18.74 33.34 10.68
CA HIS A 429 19.11 32.91 9.33
C HIS A 429 18.13 33.46 8.28
N ASP A 430 16.83 33.42 8.55
CA ASP A 430 15.81 33.92 7.60
C ASP A 430 15.71 35.45 7.57
N ILE A 431 15.90 36.12 8.70
CA ILE A 431 15.99 37.60 8.77
C ILE A 431 17.19 38.09 7.97
N VAL A 432 18.36 37.48 8.17
CA VAL A 432 19.63 37.93 7.59
C VAL A 432 19.79 37.47 6.15
N GLY A 433 19.50 36.19 5.88
CA GLY A 433 19.70 35.56 4.58
C GLY A 433 18.61 35.89 3.56
N ALA A 434 17.36 35.99 4.00
CA ALA A 434 16.21 36.20 3.11
C ALA A 434 15.50 37.55 3.31
N SER A 435 15.94 38.39 4.26
CA SER A 435 15.25 39.63 4.64
C SER A 435 13.77 39.40 4.94
N ASN A 436 13.45 38.27 5.58
CA ASN A 436 12.09 37.84 5.84
C ASN A 436 11.46 38.64 6.99
N GLY A 437 10.57 39.57 6.66
CA GLY A 437 9.85 40.39 7.65
C GLY A 437 9.05 39.56 8.66
N LYS A 438 8.42 38.45 8.22
CA LYS A 438 7.65 37.58 9.10
C LYS A 438 8.52 36.89 10.15
N ALA A 439 9.77 36.56 9.81
CA ALA A 439 10.72 36.02 10.79
C ALA A 439 11.10 37.06 11.85
N ALA A 440 11.24 38.33 11.46
CA ALA A 440 11.47 39.43 12.40
C ALA A 440 10.24 39.67 13.30
N ASP A 441 9.03 39.59 12.75
CA ASP A 441 7.79 39.72 13.52
C ASP A 441 7.64 38.60 14.55
N ILE A 442 7.85 37.34 14.15
CA ILE A 442 7.84 36.19 15.06
C ILE A 442 8.89 36.36 16.16
N LEU A 443 10.10 36.79 15.83
CA LEU A 443 11.14 37.02 16.83
C LEU A 443 10.74 38.14 17.80
N ASN A 444 10.15 39.24 17.32
CA ASN A 444 9.63 40.31 18.17
C ASN A 444 8.49 39.84 19.08
N ASP A 445 7.62 38.94 18.62
CA ASP A 445 6.56 38.35 19.42
C ASP A 445 7.15 37.46 20.54
N ILE A 446 8.19 36.67 20.24
CA ILE A 446 8.92 35.88 21.26
C ILE A 446 9.52 36.82 22.32
N ILE A 447 10.12 37.91 21.88
CA ILE A 447 10.70 38.94 22.74
C ILE A 447 9.62 39.59 23.60
N GLY A 448 8.45 39.91 23.04
CA GLY A 448 7.30 40.44 23.78
C GLY A 448 6.74 39.47 24.83
N LYS A 449 6.80 38.15 24.56
CA LYS A 449 6.43 37.13 25.57
C LYS A 449 7.42 37.06 26.73
N LEU A 450 8.71 37.20 26.46
CA LEU A 450 9.73 37.27 27.53
C LEU A 450 9.51 38.46 28.46
N GLU A 451 9.03 39.59 27.92
CA GLU A 451 8.69 40.79 28.69
C GLU A 451 7.46 40.55 29.59
N GLN A 452 6.47 39.77 29.13
CA GLN A 452 5.24 39.49 29.86
C GLN A 452 5.39 38.38 30.92
N ASP A 453 6.28 37.40 30.69
CA ASP A 453 6.53 36.25 31.58
C ASP A 453 7.59 36.55 32.67
N ALA A 454 7.51 37.71 33.32
CA ALA A 454 8.50 38.24 34.28
C ALA A 454 8.85 37.36 35.51
N ASP A 455 8.23 36.19 35.68
CA ASP A 455 8.43 35.28 36.82
C ASP A 455 9.53 34.21 36.61
N THR A 456 10.14 34.07 35.43
CA THR A 456 11.29 33.14 35.21
C THR A 456 12.58 33.85 34.77
N SER A 457 13.34 34.36 35.73
CA SER A 457 14.65 35.02 35.51
C SER A 457 15.71 34.18 34.78
N MET A 458 15.54 32.84 34.73
CA MET A 458 16.42 31.94 34.00
C MET A 458 16.25 32.03 32.47
N ASP A 459 15.01 32.18 31.98
CA ASP A 459 14.73 32.13 30.54
C ASP A 459 15.19 33.42 29.84
N THR A 460 15.07 34.56 30.52
CA THR A 460 15.47 35.86 29.97
C THR A 460 16.96 35.90 29.70
N THR A 461 17.82 35.47 30.63
CA THR A 461 19.29 35.54 30.46
C THR A 461 19.83 34.47 29.51
N GLN A 462 19.26 33.26 29.52
CA GLN A 462 19.68 32.17 28.63
C GLN A 462 19.27 32.39 27.17
N PHE A 463 18.15 33.08 26.90
CA PHE A 463 17.71 33.37 25.55
C PHE A 463 18.24 34.71 25.01
N SER A 464 18.24 35.77 25.83
CA SER A 464 18.60 37.12 25.37
C SER A 464 20.06 37.29 25.02
N ALA A 465 20.98 36.74 25.82
CA ALA A 465 22.42 36.93 25.59
C ALA A 465 22.87 36.28 24.27
N PRO A 466 22.51 35.01 23.95
CA PRO A 466 22.81 34.43 22.65
C PRO A 466 22.16 35.20 21.49
N LEU A 467 20.93 35.69 21.66
CA LEU A 467 20.24 36.44 20.62
C LEU A 467 20.93 37.79 20.32
N VAL A 468 21.34 38.52 21.35
CA VAL A 468 22.05 39.80 21.21
C VAL A 468 23.41 39.60 20.54
N ASP A 469 24.20 38.63 21.02
CA ASP A 469 25.50 38.30 20.45
C ASP A 469 25.40 38.01 18.95
N GLU A 470 24.35 37.31 18.55
CA GLU A 470 24.16 36.91 17.17
C GLU A 470 23.59 38.03 16.30
N LEU A 471 22.67 38.84 16.80
CA LEU A 471 22.18 40.04 16.11
C LEU A 471 23.31 41.05 15.85
N LEU A 472 24.21 41.25 16.82
CA LEU A 472 25.34 42.18 16.70
C LEU A 472 26.26 41.86 15.52
N LYS A 473 26.35 40.58 15.11
CA LYS A 473 27.13 40.18 13.92
C LYS A 473 26.51 40.70 12.62
N TYR A 474 25.22 41.00 12.60
CA TYR A 474 24.46 41.28 11.38
C TYR A 474 23.88 42.70 11.30
N VAL A 475 23.82 43.45 12.41
CA VAL A 475 23.21 44.79 12.45
C VAL A 475 23.82 45.82 11.50
N THR A 476 25.09 45.66 11.11
CA THR A 476 25.74 46.56 10.14
C THR A 476 25.31 46.31 8.69
N LYS A 477 24.62 45.19 8.42
CA LYS A 477 24.32 44.71 7.07
C LYS A 477 22.83 44.42 6.83
N ASN A 478 21.98 44.48 7.85
CA ASN A 478 20.58 44.13 7.75
C ASN A 478 19.70 44.98 8.68
N ASP A 479 18.81 45.78 8.08
CA ASP A 479 17.95 46.72 8.81
C ASP A 479 16.92 46.00 9.71
N LEU A 480 16.49 44.78 9.35
CA LEU A 480 15.57 43.99 10.18
C LEU A 480 16.28 43.47 11.43
N ALA A 481 17.52 42.97 11.30
CA ALA A 481 18.33 42.59 12.45
C ALA A 481 18.56 43.79 13.39
N CYS A 482 18.82 44.99 12.83
CA CYS A 482 18.94 46.21 13.63
C CYS A 482 17.64 46.54 14.38
N LYS A 483 16.47 46.46 13.72
CA LYS A 483 15.16 46.69 14.37
C LYS A 483 14.88 45.72 15.52
N VAL A 484 15.16 44.44 15.33
CA VAL A 484 14.98 43.42 16.38
C VAL A 484 15.94 43.69 17.55
N LEU A 485 17.20 44.05 17.28
CA LEU A 485 18.16 44.38 18.34
C LEU A 485 17.71 45.59 19.17
N ILE A 486 17.21 46.66 18.52
CA ILE A 486 16.67 47.83 19.23
C ILE A 486 15.52 47.40 20.15
N ARG A 487 14.60 46.58 19.65
CA ARG A 487 13.48 46.08 20.46
C ARG A 487 13.95 45.24 21.67
N MET A 488 15.00 44.43 21.50
CA MET A 488 15.62 43.68 22.61
C MET A 488 16.23 44.61 23.66
N MET A 489 16.92 45.66 23.22
CA MET A 489 17.54 46.63 24.13
C MET A 489 16.49 47.41 24.93
N ASP A 490 15.34 47.72 24.33
CA ASP A 490 14.23 48.39 25.02
C ASP A 490 13.65 47.58 26.18
N ILE A 491 13.85 46.25 26.21
CA ILE A 491 13.34 45.34 27.24
C ILE A 491 14.40 45.01 28.31
N ALA A 492 15.69 45.22 28.00
CA ALA A 492 16.80 44.97 28.92
C ALA A 492 17.08 46.14 29.89
N VAL A 493 16.40 47.27 29.73
CA VAL A 493 16.46 48.48 30.58
C VAL A 493 15.29 48.49 31.55
#